data_AF-A0A183LA09-F1
#
_entry.id   AF-A0A183LA09-F1
#
_cell.length_a   1.000
_cell.length_b   1.000
_cell.length_c   1.000
_cell.angle_alpha   90.00
_cell.angle_beta   90.00
_cell.angle_gamma   90.00
#
_symmetry.space_group_name_H-M   'P 1'
#
loop_
_entity.id
_entity.type
_entity.pdbx_description
1 polymer ?
#
loop_
_entity_poly.entity_id
_entity_poly.type
_entity_poly.pdbx_seq_one_letter_code
_entity_poly.pdbx_strand_id
1 'polypeptide(L)'
;MIYSMESNWKGIKEAITSTCHEVLGHKKHNHKEWITVDTLDKIQERTNKKAAIYTSRTRTEKAKAQAEYTEVNKQVKRSIRSDKPNYMEDLAMTAEKAAREGNMRQLYDTMKKLSGNYRKPERPVNTVDLMQM
;
A
#
# COMPACT_ATOMS: atom_id res chain seq x y z
N MET A 1 30.71 -24.30 11.44
CA MET A 1 29.92 -24.83 10.30
C MET A 1 28.42 -24.47 10.36
N ILE A 2 27.96 -23.50 11.16
CA ILE A 2 26.53 -23.13 11.25
C ILE A 2 26.11 -22.14 10.14
N TYR A 3 27.04 -21.33 9.62
CA TYR A 3 26.80 -20.38 8.53
C TYR A 3 26.29 -21.01 7.21
N SER A 4 26.49 -22.32 7.02
CA SER A 4 26.18 -23.02 5.75
C SER A 4 24.67 -23.23 5.53
N MET A 5 23.89 -23.47 6.60
CA MET A 5 22.44 -23.69 6.44
C MET A 5 21.67 -22.39 6.22
N GLU A 6 22.00 -21.33 6.95
CA GLU A 6 21.36 -20.01 6.76
C GLU A 6 21.73 -19.39 5.41
N SER A 7 22.98 -19.50 4.96
CA SER A 7 23.38 -18.96 3.66
C SER A 7 22.72 -19.72 2.50
N ASN A 8 22.60 -21.05 2.60
CA ASN A 8 21.90 -21.86 1.59
C ASN A 8 20.40 -21.52 1.55
N TRP A 9 19.75 -21.39 2.71
CA TRP A 9 18.34 -20.99 2.76
C TRP A 9 18.11 -19.59 2.16
N LYS A 10 19.02 -18.66 2.42
CA LYS A 10 19.00 -17.32 1.83
C LYS A 10 19.15 -17.38 0.30
N GLY A 11 20.11 -18.16 -0.20
CA GLY A 11 20.35 -18.32 -1.64
C GLY A 11 19.15 -18.93 -2.37
N ILE A 12 18.49 -19.93 -1.79
CA ILE A 12 17.27 -20.53 -2.36
C ILE A 12 16.13 -19.50 -2.43
N LYS A 13 15.93 -18.73 -1.36
CA LYS A 13 14.90 -17.70 -1.32
C LYS A 13 15.17 -16.59 -2.35
N GLU A 14 16.42 -16.19 -2.52
CA GLU A 14 16.84 -15.20 -3.52
C GLU A 14 16.64 -15.71 -4.95
N ALA A 15 17.04 -16.95 -5.25
CA ALA A 15 16.86 -17.56 -6.57
C ALA A 15 15.38 -17.62 -6.96
N ILE A 16 14.51 -18.15 -6.07
CA ILE A 16 13.07 -18.23 -6.31
C ILE A 16 12.48 -16.82 -6.52
N THR A 17 12.84 -15.87 -5.66
CA THR A 17 12.34 -14.49 -5.76
C THR A 17 12.78 -13.83 -7.07
N SER A 18 14.01 -14.07 -7.51
CA SER A 18 14.54 -13.55 -8.77
C SER A 18 13.79 -14.12 -9.98
N THR A 19 13.61 -15.44 -10.05
CA THR A 19 12.89 -16.09 -11.16
C THR A 19 11.44 -15.62 -11.21
N CYS A 20 10.78 -15.46 -10.07
CA CYS A 20 9.43 -14.92 -10.02
C CYS A 20 9.37 -13.47 -10.54
N HIS A 21 10.34 -12.62 -10.19
CA HIS A 21 10.39 -11.25 -10.71
C HIS A 21 10.66 -11.18 -12.21
N GLU A 22 11.49 -12.08 -12.75
CA GLU A 22 11.81 -12.12 -14.17
C GLU A 22 10.62 -12.60 -15.02
N VAL A 23 9.94 -13.67 -14.57
CA VAL A 23 8.84 -14.28 -15.31
C VAL A 23 7.53 -13.50 -15.15
N LEU A 24 7.19 -13.10 -13.94
CA LEU A 24 5.91 -12.45 -13.64
C LEU A 24 6.00 -10.92 -13.67
N GLY A 25 7.21 -10.37 -13.67
CA GLY A 25 7.43 -8.94 -13.53
C GLY A 25 7.06 -8.41 -12.14
N HIS A 26 7.43 -7.16 -11.86
CA HIS A 26 6.85 -6.45 -10.73
C HIS A 26 5.45 -5.96 -11.09
N LYS A 27 4.46 -6.30 -10.27
CA LYS A 27 3.18 -5.61 -10.30
C LYS A 27 3.46 -4.12 -10.08
N LYS A 28 3.21 -3.30 -11.10
CA LYS A 28 3.33 -1.84 -10.97
C LYS A 28 2.44 -1.41 -9.81
N HIS A 29 3.07 -1.03 -8.71
CA HIS A 29 2.39 -0.54 -7.54
C HIS A 29 1.99 0.89 -7.86
N ASN A 30 0.94 1.05 -8.67
CA ASN A 30 0.37 2.36 -8.90
C ASN A 30 -0.22 2.80 -7.56
N HIS A 31 0.54 3.59 -6.82
CA HIS A 31 0.00 4.30 -5.66
C HIS A 31 -1.19 5.08 -6.17
N LYS A 32 -2.32 4.90 -5.53
CA LYS A 32 -3.51 5.66 -5.91
C LYS A 32 -3.17 7.13 -5.61
N GLU A 33 -3.38 8.01 -6.60
CA GLU A 33 -3.02 9.44 -6.49
C GLU A 33 -3.61 10.13 -5.26
N TRP A 34 -4.69 9.57 -4.68
CA TRP A 34 -5.32 10.10 -3.48
C TRP A 34 -4.63 9.74 -2.16
N ILE A 35 -3.70 8.79 -2.13
CA ILE A 35 -2.99 8.43 -0.88
C ILE A 35 -1.90 9.48 -0.63
N THR A 36 -1.97 10.15 0.51
CA THR A 36 -1.00 11.18 0.89
C THR A 36 0.33 10.57 1.33
N VAL A 37 1.41 11.36 1.22
CA VAL A 37 2.74 10.97 1.71
C VAL A 37 2.72 10.70 3.22
N ASP A 38 2.01 11.53 3.98
CA ASP A 38 1.82 11.34 5.43
C ASP A 38 1.17 9.99 5.78
N THR A 39 0.16 9.56 5.00
CA THR A 39 -0.41 8.21 5.17
C THR A 39 0.59 7.11 4.84
N LEU A 40 1.45 7.29 3.84
CA LEU A 40 2.51 6.31 3.51
C LEU A 40 3.53 6.19 4.65
N ASP A 41 3.95 7.32 5.24
CA ASP A 41 4.88 7.35 6.37
C ASP A 41 4.28 6.62 7.58
N LYS A 42 2.99 6.82 7.88
CA LYS A 42 2.27 6.10 8.94
C LYS A 42 2.15 4.60 8.67
N ILE A 43 2.00 4.19 7.41
CA ILE A 43 2.02 2.77 7.01
C ILE A 43 3.39 2.15 7.27
N GLN A 44 4.46 2.89 6.97
CA GLN A 44 5.82 2.46 7.25
C GLN A 44 6.05 2.35 8.77
N GLU A 45 5.62 3.34 9.55
CA GLU A 45 5.69 3.31 11.00
C GLU A 45 4.96 2.10 11.58
N ARG A 46 3.73 1.83 11.13
CA ARG A 46 2.97 0.62 11.53
C ARG A 46 3.75 -0.66 11.26
N THR A 47 4.46 -0.72 10.14
CA THR A 47 5.27 -1.88 9.75
C THR A 47 6.45 -2.07 10.70
N ASN A 48 7.12 -0.98 11.09
CA ASN A 48 8.20 -1.00 12.08
C ASN A 48 7.69 -1.44 13.46
N LYS A 49 6.52 -0.94 13.91
CA LYS A 49 5.89 -1.37 15.17
C LYS A 49 5.52 -2.86 15.13
N LYS A 50 5.09 -3.37 13.99
CA LYS A 50 4.81 -4.80 13.79
C LYS A 50 6.09 -5.64 13.91
N ALA A 51 7.20 -5.16 13.39
CA ALA A 51 8.50 -5.82 13.54
C ALA A 51 8.92 -5.86 15.02
N ALA A 52 8.73 -4.78 15.77
CA ALA A 52 9.03 -4.73 17.21
C ALA A 52 8.25 -5.79 18.02
N ILE A 53 7.00 -6.09 17.64
CA ILE A 53 6.21 -7.18 18.26
C ILE A 53 6.83 -8.55 17.97
N TYR A 54 7.35 -8.75 16.75
CA TYR A 54 7.97 -10.02 16.37
C TYR A 54 9.29 -10.25 17.10
N THR A 55 10.08 -9.19 17.31
CA THR A 55 11.40 -9.26 17.96
C THR A 55 11.36 -9.18 19.49
N SER A 56 10.20 -8.88 20.09
CA SER A 56 10.07 -8.74 21.55
C SER A 56 10.44 -10.05 22.28
N ARG A 57 11.22 -9.94 23.37
CA ARG A 57 11.75 -11.11 24.10
C ARG A 57 10.92 -11.44 25.34
N THR A 58 10.38 -10.43 26.00
CA THR A 58 9.56 -10.59 27.21
C THR A 58 8.08 -10.31 26.95
N ARG A 59 7.21 -10.89 27.78
CA ARG A 59 5.75 -10.69 27.65
C ARG A 59 5.34 -9.23 27.84
N THR A 60 6.04 -8.51 28.71
CA THR A 60 5.80 -7.09 28.99
C THR A 60 6.18 -6.20 27.81
N GLU A 61 7.35 -6.42 27.19
CA GLU A 61 7.76 -5.73 25.96
C GLU A 61 6.75 -5.97 24.83
N LYS A 62 6.33 -7.23 24.66
CA LYS A 62 5.34 -7.59 23.64
C LYS A 62 4.01 -6.87 23.85
N ALA A 63 3.54 -6.80 25.09
CA ALA A 63 2.31 -6.08 25.44
C ALA A 63 2.41 -4.58 25.13
N LYS A 64 3.55 -3.95 25.45
CA LYS A 64 3.81 -2.54 25.13
C LYS A 64 3.85 -2.30 23.61
N ALA A 65 4.61 -3.10 22.87
CA ALA A 65 4.70 -3.00 21.41
C ALA A 65 3.34 -3.23 20.73
N GLN A 66 2.52 -4.15 21.27
CA GLN A 66 1.16 -4.39 20.79
C GLN A 66 0.24 -3.19 21.00
N ALA A 67 0.36 -2.50 22.14
CA ALA A 67 -0.40 -1.28 22.40
C ALA A 67 -0.04 -0.17 21.40
N GLU A 68 1.26 0.06 21.18
CA GLU A 68 1.76 1.05 20.21
C GLU A 68 1.31 0.74 18.78
N TYR A 69 1.43 -0.52 18.33
CA TYR A 69 0.94 -0.95 17.02
C TYR A 69 -0.56 -0.71 16.86
N THR A 70 -1.35 -0.95 17.91
CA THR A 70 -2.79 -0.77 17.87
C THR A 70 -3.15 0.70 17.64
N GLU A 71 -2.42 1.63 18.27
CA GLU A 71 -2.65 3.06 18.10
C GLU A 71 -2.26 3.54 16.70
N VAL A 72 -1.07 3.21 16.22
CA VAL A 72 -0.63 3.57 14.86
C VAL A 72 -1.55 2.97 13.80
N ASN A 73 -2.02 1.72 13.99
CA ASN A 73 -2.96 1.08 13.07
C ASN A 73 -4.33 1.78 13.04
N LYS A 74 -4.80 2.34 14.16
CA LYS A 74 -6.01 3.19 14.17
C LYS A 74 -5.78 4.47 13.38
N GLN A 75 -4.63 5.12 13.55
CA GLN A 75 -4.29 6.35 12.83
C GLN A 75 -4.21 6.13 11.32
N VAL A 76 -3.53 5.08 10.86
CA VAL A 76 -3.49 4.68 9.44
C VAL A 76 -4.90 4.47 8.88
N LYS A 77 -5.80 3.79 9.63
CA LYS A 77 -7.19 3.59 9.19
C LYS A 77 -7.95 4.91 9.07
N ARG A 78 -7.72 5.85 10.00
CA ARG A 78 -8.34 7.18 9.97
C ARG A 78 -7.82 7.99 8.78
N SER A 79 -6.52 8.03 8.55
CA SER A 79 -5.92 8.80 7.46
C SER A 79 -6.36 8.27 6.09
N ILE A 80 -6.34 6.95 5.87
CA ILE A 80 -6.87 6.36 4.62
C ILE A 80 -8.34 6.71 4.39
N ARG A 81 -9.14 6.83 5.46
CA ARG A 81 -10.56 7.19 5.36
C ARG A 81 -10.76 8.67 4.98
N SER A 82 -9.87 9.57 5.41
CA SER A 82 -9.93 11.00 5.10
C SER A 82 -9.22 11.38 3.79
N ASP A 83 -8.16 10.67 3.43
CA ASP A 83 -7.34 11.00 2.25
C ASP A 83 -8.15 11.01 0.95
N LYS A 84 -9.05 10.03 0.79
CA LYS A 84 -9.88 9.93 -0.42
C LYS A 84 -10.86 11.10 -0.59
N PRO A 85 -11.72 11.45 0.40
CA PRO A 85 -12.59 12.61 0.26
C PRO A 85 -11.82 13.91 0.12
N ASN A 86 -10.73 14.12 0.86
CA ASN A 86 -9.89 15.31 0.73
C ASN A 86 -9.35 15.47 -0.68
N TYR A 87 -8.82 14.39 -1.26
CA TYR A 87 -8.35 14.39 -2.65
C TYR A 87 -9.46 14.72 -3.66
N MET A 88 -10.68 14.24 -3.43
CA MET A 88 -11.82 14.55 -4.29
C MET A 88 -12.24 16.02 -4.18
N GLU A 89 -12.21 16.58 -2.97
CA GLU A 89 -12.50 17.99 -2.70
C GLU A 89 -11.47 18.91 -3.37
N ASP A 90 -10.18 18.59 -3.26
CA ASP A 90 -9.10 19.32 -3.92
C ASP A 90 -9.26 19.32 -5.45
N LEU A 91 -9.61 18.17 -6.03
CA LEU A 91 -9.90 18.07 -7.46
C LEU A 91 -11.13 18.90 -7.86
N ALA A 92 -12.21 18.88 -7.05
CA ALA A 92 -13.41 19.66 -7.31
C ALA A 92 -13.12 21.17 -7.28
N MET A 93 -12.38 21.64 -6.27
CA MET A 93 -11.95 23.03 -6.15
C MET A 93 -11.06 23.44 -7.34
N THR A 94 -10.16 22.56 -7.78
CA THR A 94 -9.31 22.80 -8.96
C THR A 94 -10.13 22.92 -10.24
N ALA A 95 -11.13 22.04 -10.42
CA ALA A 95 -12.04 22.10 -11.56
C ALA A 95 -12.87 23.40 -11.56
N GLU A 96 -13.40 23.81 -10.42
CA GLU A 96 -14.16 25.05 -10.28
C GLU A 96 -13.30 26.27 -10.65
N LYS A 97 -12.07 26.33 -10.15
CA LYS A 97 -11.13 27.40 -10.48
C LYS A 97 -10.83 27.44 -11.99
N ALA A 98 -10.55 26.29 -12.60
CA ALA A 98 -10.28 26.21 -14.04
C ALA A 98 -11.48 26.68 -14.89
N ALA A 99 -12.72 26.38 -14.45
CA ALA A 99 -13.93 26.86 -15.10
C ALA A 99 -14.06 28.39 -15.02
N ARG A 100 -13.79 28.99 -13.84
CA ARG A 100 -13.81 30.45 -13.65
C ARG A 100 -12.76 31.16 -14.51
N GLU A 101 -11.59 30.55 -14.69
CA GLU A 101 -10.48 31.09 -15.49
C GLU A 101 -10.62 30.82 -17.00
N GLY A 102 -11.63 30.05 -17.42
CA GLY A 102 -11.81 29.66 -18.83
C GLY A 102 -10.79 28.63 -19.32
N ASN A 103 -10.04 27.96 -18.43
CA ASN A 103 -9.06 26.94 -18.79
C ASN A 103 -9.72 25.58 -19.05
N MET A 104 -10.31 25.45 -20.25
CA MET A 104 -11.07 24.25 -20.64
C MET A 104 -10.25 22.96 -20.63
N ARG A 105 -8.94 23.02 -20.92
CA ARG A 105 -8.07 21.84 -20.91
C ARG A 105 -7.93 21.26 -19.50
N GLN A 106 -7.59 22.11 -18.53
CA GLN A 106 -7.46 21.69 -17.13
C GLN A 106 -8.80 21.23 -16.55
N LEU A 107 -9.89 21.90 -16.90
CA LEU A 107 -11.23 21.49 -16.49
C LEU A 107 -11.55 20.06 -16.96
N TYR A 108 -11.31 19.76 -18.24
CA TYR A 108 -11.56 18.44 -18.81
C TYR A 108 -10.69 17.35 -18.15
N ASP A 109 -9.39 17.59 -18.00
CA ASP A 109 -8.46 16.62 -17.41
C ASP A 109 -8.82 16.32 -15.94
N THR A 110 -9.20 17.33 -15.16
CA THR A 110 -9.60 17.19 -13.75
C THR A 110 -10.94 16.46 -13.61
N MET A 111 -11.92 16.79 -14.46
CA MET A 111 -13.21 16.09 -14.50
C MET A 111 -13.07 14.63 -14.93
N LYS A 112 -12.13 14.32 -15.82
CA LYS A 112 -11.78 12.93 -16.20
C LYS A 112 -11.16 12.15 -15.04
N LYS A 113 -10.40 12.81 -14.16
CA LYS A 113 -9.89 12.20 -12.92
C LYS A 113 -11.00 11.97 -11.89
N LEU A 114 -11.89 12.95 -11.70
CA LEU A 114 -13.03 12.87 -10.78
C LEU A 114 -14.04 11.79 -11.17
N SER A 115 -14.36 11.70 -12.47
CA SER A 115 -15.31 10.72 -13.00
C SER A 115 -14.80 9.28 -12.91
N GLY A 116 -13.50 9.11 -12.62
CA GLY A 116 -12.89 7.86 -12.19
C GLY A 116 -13.33 6.71 -13.06
N ASN A 117 -12.82 6.64 -14.31
CA ASN A 117 -13.12 5.57 -15.27
C ASN A 117 -13.42 4.25 -14.54
N TYR A 118 -14.70 3.86 -14.55
CA TYR A 118 -15.19 2.61 -13.95
C TYR A 118 -14.67 1.44 -14.78
N ARG A 119 -13.36 1.20 -14.78
CA ARG A 119 -12.80 -0.05 -15.27
C ARG A 119 -13.15 -1.08 -14.21
N LYS A 120 -14.10 -1.95 -14.55
CA LYS A 120 -14.32 -3.22 -13.84
C LYS A 120 -12.93 -3.81 -13.57
N PRO A 121 -12.59 -4.18 -12.33
CA PRO A 121 -11.35 -4.91 -12.10
C PRO A 121 -11.40 -6.16 -12.98
N GLU A 122 -10.38 -6.36 -13.83
CA GLU A 122 -10.12 -7.67 -14.40
C GLU A 122 -9.99 -8.63 -13.22
N ARG A 123 -10.88 -9.63 -13.18
CA ARG A 123 -10.83 -10.69 -12.19
C ARG A 123 -9.44 -11.32 -12.30
N PRO A 124 -8.61 -11.38 -11.25
CA PRO A 124 -7.54 -12.36 -11.25
C PRO A 124 -8.20 -13.73 -11.37
N VAL A 125 -7.74 -14.53 -12.33
CA VAL A 125 -8.16 -15.92 -12.49
C VAL A 125 -7.84 -16.62 -11.17
N ASN A 126 -8.87 -17.01 -10.43
CA ASN A 126 -8.72 -18.00 -9.38
C ASN A 126 -8.61 -19.35 -10.09
N THR A 127 -7.39 -19.81 -10.41
CA THR A 127 -7.17 -21.22 -10.67
C THR A 127 -7.27 -21.94 -9.34
N VAL A 128 -8.43 -22.55 -9.13
CA VAL A 128 -8.64 -23.74 -8.32
C VAL A 128 -7.52 -24.76 -8.61
N ASP A 129 -7.12 -25.51 -7.56
CA ASP A 129 -6.32 -26.76 -7.58
C ASP A 129 -4.89 -26.75 -7.02
N LEU A 130 -4.68 -26.27 -5.79
CA LEU A 130 -3.59 -26.77 -4.93
C LEU A 130 -4.01 -26.86 -3.46
N MET A 131 -5.06 -27.64 -3.18
CA MET A 131 -5.34 -28.09 -1.81
C MET A 131 -5.68 -29.59 -1.80
N GLN A 132 -4.73 -30.38 -2.28
CA GLN A 132 -4.57 -31.79 -1.94
C GLN A 132 -3.10 -32.17 -2.19
N MET A 133 -2.27 -31.96 -1.16
CA MET A 133 -1.14 -32.79 -0.72
C MET A 133 -0.50 -32.13 0.51
#